data_AF-A0A8J3ZIE1-F1
#
_entry.id   AF-A0A8J3ZIE1-F1
#
_cell.length_a   1.000
_cell.length_b   1.000
_cell.length_c   1.000
_cell.angle_alpha   90.00
_cell.angle_beta   90.00
_cell.angle_gamma   90.00
#
_symmetry.space_group_name_H-M   'P 1'
#
loop_
_entity.id
_entity.type
_entity.pdbx_description
1 polymer ?
#
loop_
_entity_poly.entity_id
_entity_poly.type
_entity_poly.pdbx_seq_one_letter_code
_entity_poly.pdbx_strand_id
1 'polypeptide(L)' 'MEPIAVTVRGERRWVLIHRCTNCGRLRLNRTAGDDNVLLLMQLAALPLSMPPVPYAAVAPGAAAS' A
#
# COMPACT_ATOMS: atom_id res chain seq x y z
N MET A 1 -4.62 1.70 -17.37
CA MET A 1 -3.57 1.40 -16.37
C MET A 1 -4.28 1.09 -15.07
N GLU A 2 -3.91 0.01 -14.40
CA GLU A 2 -4.54 -0.43 -13.16
C GLU A 2 -3.58 -0.17 -11.99
N PRO A 3 -3.98 0.59 -10.96
CA PRO A 3 -3.15 0.79 -9.78
C PRO A 3 -3.21 -0.45 -8.90
N ILE A 4 -2.05 -1.04 -8.60
CA ILE A 4 -1.99 -2.35 -7.92
C ILE A 4 -1.25 -2.30 -6.59
N ALA A 5 -0.39 -1.31 -6.37
CA ALA A 5 0.38 -1.15 -5.14
C ALA A 5 0.94 0.25 -5.02
N VAL A 6 1.34 0.63 -3.81
CA VAL A 6 2.12 1.84 -3.53
C VAL A 6 3.42 1.46 -2.82
N THR A 7 4.43 2.31 -2.96
CA THR A 7 5.69 2.19 -2.22
C THR A 7 6.21 3.58 -1.89
N VAL A 8 7.07 3.66 -0.88
CA VAL A 8 7.76 4.89 -0.50
C VAL A 8 9.25 4.68 -0.76
N ARG A 9 9.88 5.59 -1.51
CA ARG A 9 11.30 5.48 -1.89
C ARG A 9 12.05 6.80 -1.69
N GLY A 10 13.37 6.70 -1.46
CA GLY A 10 14.25 7.86 -1.30
C GLY A 10 13.79 8.76 -0.15
N GLU A 11 13.70 10.06 -0.42
CA GLU A 11 13.25 11.12 0.52
C GLU A 11 11.74 11.05 0.81
N ARG A 12 11.24 9.89 1.24
CA ARG A 12 9.83 9.66 1.61
C ARG A 12 8.83 9.98 0.50
N ARG A 13 9.26 9.86 -0.77
CA ARG A 13 8.36 10.08 -1.92
C ARG A 13 7.49 8.86 -2.15
N TRP A 14 6.20 9.11 -2.28
CA TRP A 14 5.22 8.10 -2.66
C TRP A 14 5.31 7.82 -4.15
N VAL A 15 5.21 6.53 -4.47
CA VAL A 15 5.27 6.00 -5.83
C VAL A 15 4.12 5.04 -6.01
N LEU A 16 3.30 5.30 -7.04
CA LEU A 16 2.21 4.43 -7.45
C LEU A 16 2.73 3.41 -8.46
N ILE A 17 2.47 2.14 -8.18
CA ILE A 17 2.79 1.02 -9.06
C ILE A 17 1.52 0.67 -9.84
N HIS A 18 1.61 0.78 -11.16
CA HIS A 18 0.53 0.43 -12.06
C HIS A 18 0.89 -0.77 -12.93
N ARG A 19 -0.10 -1.61 -13.23
CA ARG A 19 -0.03 -2.63 -14.27
C ARG A 19 -0.70 -2.13 -15.54
N CYS A 20 -0.04 -2.29 -16.68
CA CYS A 20 -0.69 -2.08 -17.97
C CYS A 20 -1.70 -3.20 -18.21
N THR A 21 -2.96 -2.83 -18.40
CA THR A 21 -4.06 -3.80 -18.65
C THR A 21 -3.97 -4.46 -20.03
N ASN A 22 -3.19 -3.89 -20.96
CA ASN A 22 -3.01 -4.45 -22.31
C ASN A 22 -1.80 -5.40 -22.40
N CYS A 23 -0.66 -5.03 -21.81
CA CYS A 23 0.60 -5.79 -21.98
C CYS A 23 1.22 -6.31 -20.68
N GLY A 24 0.59 -6.08 -19.52
CA GLY A 24 1.04 -6.58 -18.22
C GLY A 24 2.25 -5.86 -17.62
N ARG A 25 2.94 -4.99 -18.35
CA ARG A 25 4.12 -4.26 -17.84
C ARG A 25 3.80 -3.44 -16.60
N LEU A 26 4.72 -3.46 -15.64
CA LEU A 26 4.66 -2.62 -14.45
C LEU A 26 5.30 -1.26 -14.69
N ARG A 27 4.67 -0.20 -14.20
CA ARG A 27 5.17 1.17 -14.23
C ARG A 27 5.16 1.76 -12.84
N LEU A 28 6.22 2.50 -12.52
CA LEU A 28 6.39 3.20 -11.25
C LEU A 28 6.35 4.69 -11.53
N ASN A 29 5.34 5.37 -11.00
CA ASN A 29 5.16 6.81 -11.18
C ASN A 29 5.22 7.48 -9.82
N ARG A 30 5.93 8.61 -9.72
CA ARG A 30 5.82 9.48 -8.54
C ARG A 30 4.38 9.97 -8.43
N THR A 31 3.82 9.96 -7.23
CA THR A 31 2.47 10.49 -7.03
C THR A 31 2.42 11.99 -7.29
N ALA A 32 1.32 12.46 -7.86
CA ALA A 32 1.06 13.86 -8.18
C ALA A 32 -0.13 14.39 -7.36
N GLY A 33 -0.41 15.70 -7.47
CA GLY A 33 -1.47 16.34 -6.69
C GLY A 33 -2.89 16.00 -7.15
N ASP A 34 -3.04 15.49 -8.36
CA ASP A 34 -4.31 15.08 -8.98
C ASP A 34 -4.58 13.57 -8.88
N ASP A 35 -3.68 12.80 -8.26
CA ASP A 35 -3.94 11.40 -7.97
C ASP A 35 -5.11 11.25 -6.99
N ASN A 36 -5.86 10.15 -7.13
CA ASN A 36 -6.91 9.81 -6.19
C ASN A 36 -6.31 9.38 -4.84
N VAL A 37 -6.28 10.32 -3.88
CA VAL A 37 -5.73 10.11 -2.54
C VAL A 37 -6.40 8.96 -1.79
N LEU A 38 -7.73 8.79 -1.91
CA LEU A 38 -8.43 7.70 -1.24
C LEU A 38 -7.94 6.34 -1.73
N LEU A 39 -7.77 6.19 -3.05
CA LEU A 39 -7.27 4.96 -3.65
C LEU A 39 -5.82 4.65 -3.23
N LEU A 40 -4.95 5.68 -3.17
CA LEU A 40 -3.58 5.53 -2.68
C LEU A 40 -3.54 5.02 -1.24
N MET A 41 -4.38 5.58 -0.37
CA MET A 41 -4.45 5.18 1.03
C MET A 41 -5.05 3.79 1.20
N GLN A 42 -6.07 3.44 0.42
CA GLN A 42 -6.63 2.09 0.39
C GLN A 42 -5.56 1.07 0.01
N LEU A 43 -4.80 1.30 -1.07
CA LEU A 43 -3.70 0.44 -1.48
C LEU A 43 -2.62 0.30 -0.40
N ALA A 44 -2.29 1.38 0.30
CA ALA A 44 -1.34 1.35 1.41
C ALA A 44 -1.86 0.54 2.61
N ALA A 45 -3.17 0.54 2.84
CA ALA A 45 -3.80 -0.14 3.96
C ALA A 45 -4.04 -1.65 3.71
N LEU A 46 -4.08 -2.10 2.45
CA LEU A 46 -4.36 -3.51 2.12
C LEU A 46 -3.47 -4.52 2.87
N PRO A 47 -2.14 -4.33 3.01
CA PRO A 47 -1.32 -5.28 3.75
C PRO A 47 -1.64 -5.32 5.26
N LEU A 48 -2.21 -4.25 5.81
CA LEU A 48 -2.61 -4.17 7.22
C LEU A 48 -3.97 -4.84 7.45
N SER A 49 -4.91 -4.69 6.51
CA SER A 49 -6.24 -5.32 6.59
C SER A 49 -6.23 -6.80 6.17
N MET A 50 -5.24 -7.21 5.37
CA MET A 50 -5.06 -8.58 4.89
C MET A 50 -3.62 -9.03 5.11
N PRO A 51 -3.21 -9.27 6.37
CA PRO A 51 -1.83 -9.60 6.67
C PRO A 51 -1.47 -10.99 6.11
N PRO A 52 -0.21 -11.19 5.66
CA PRO A 52 0.25 -12.46 5.07
C PRO A 52 0.34 -13.60 6.09
N VAL A 53 0.28 -13.28 7.38
CA VAL A 53 0.22 -14.21 8.51
C VAL A 53 -0.78 -13.67 9.53
N PRO A 54 -1.44 -14.52 10.33
CA PRO A 54 -2.32 -14.04 11.38
C PRO A 54 -1.58 -13.09 12.32
N TYR A 55 -2.09 -11.88 12.52
CA TYR A 55 -1.63 -11.04 13.62
C TYR A 55 -2.15 -11.68 14.90
N ALA A 56 -1.26 -12.29 15.69
CA ALA A 56 -1.63 -12.71 17.03
C ALA A 56 -2.12 -11.45 17.75
N ALA A 57 -3.40 -11.42 18.12
CA ALA A 57 -3.95 -10.33 18.89
C ALA A 57 -3.18 -10.28 20.21
N VAL A 58 -2.19 -9.38 20.30
CA VAL A 58 -1.69 -8.96 21.59
C VAL A 58 -2.85 -8.21 22.23
N ALA A 59 -3.64 -8.91 23.03
CA ALA A 59 -4.66 -8.28 23.83
C ALA A 59 -3.94 -7.27 24.75
N PRO A 60 -4.27 -5.97 24.71
CA PRO A 60 -3.78 -5.04 25.71
C PRO A 60 -4.38 -5.47 27.06
N GLY A 61 -3.61 -6.19 27.86
CA GLY A 61 -4.04 -6.72 29.15
C GLY A 61 -3.22 -7.88 29.72
N ALA A 62 -2.31 -8.50 28.94
CA ALA A 62 -1.51 -9.64 29.40
C ALA A 62 -0.06 -9.30 29.80
N ALA A 63 0.14 -8.15 30.45
CA ALA A 63 1.26 -7.90 31.34
C ALA A 63 0.64 -7.42 32.66
N ALA A 64 0.20 -8.35 33.51
CA ALA A 64 1.02 -8.93 34.58
C ALA A 64 1.47 -7.87 35.60
N SER A 65 0.71 -7.84 36.70
CA SER A 65 1.03 -7.32 38.04
C SER A 65 1.03 -5.82 38.26
#